data_AF-A0AB39MYF5-F1
#
_entry.id   AF-A0AB39MYF5-F1
#
_cell.length_a   1.000
_cell.length_b   1.000
_cell.length_c   1.000
_cell.angle_alpha   90.00
_cell.angle_beta   90.00
_cell.angle_gamma   90.00
#
_symmetry.space_group_name_H-M   'P 1'
#
loop_
_entity.id
_entity.type
_entity.pdbx_description
1 polymer ?
#
loop_
_entity_poly.entity_id
_entity_poly.type
_entity_poly.pdbx_seq_one_letter_code
_entity_poly.pdbx_strand_id
1 'polypeptide(L)'
;MTATLNKTRDDVPAELTSTVDTLTAALRAATDPATTPQDREAVTESARKLASALSVISKDGTPREQRDRLTVLVKQMTSTLVVGQQPDLPAEDRSRLLLVVERTTSALDTIGDAGTPKKLRGELAAIVEEVNFALEQSRGQGEMGRAALWVSSSQGFLTGATAQPEHSSAPGQHSRNPQDQRDELADATRRVSRPMKQATDPRTSPEKRDEARNEMEDGTARMKAEQDKAASEQEQPQAPLGKAAEMCTNAVLKALSARTLEKGLKDLTPSSWDSAGVKDFWKAREQSNDVLVVRAQLKNDEHAHAPFGIAPLITKLADLLPGKELIWTLGTPSGLHCRQTAAYLDEDGVTAGTWLTTGDQG
;
A
#
# COMPACT_ATOMS: atom_id res chain seq x y z
N MET A 1 15.72 -13.70 7.88
CA MET A 1 15.24 -13.66 6.48
C MET A 1 16.31 -14.11 5.48
N THR A 2 17.53 -13.54 5.49
CA THR A 2 18.64 -13.96 4.59
C THR A 2 18.96 -15.45 4.67
N ALA A 3 18.96 -16.04 5.88
CA ALA A 3 19.13 -17.49 6.07
C ALA A 3 18.02 -18.32 5.38
N THR A 4 16.78 -17.84 5.37
CA THR A 4 15.66 -18.48 4.69
C THR A 4 15.87 -18.47 3.17
N LEU A 5 16.26 -17.33 2.60
CA LEU A 5 16.55 -17.24 1.16
C LEU A 5 17.74 -18.12 0.74
N ASN A 6 18.80 -18.15 1.55
CA ASN A 6 19.95 -19.03 1.30
C ASN A 6 19.53 -20.50 1.25
N LYS A 7 18.58 -20.92 2.10
CA LYS A 7 18.03 -22.27 2.05
C LYS A 7 17.17 -22.48 0.80
N THR A 8 16.31 -21.52 0.46
CA THR A 8 15.48 -21.56 -0.75
C THR A 8 16.32 -21.62 -2.04
N ARG A 9 17.53 -21.09 -2.03
CA ARG A 9 18.46 -21.08 -3.17
C ARG A 9 18.72 -22.47 -3.76
N ASP A 10 18.79 -23.49 -2.91
CA ASP A 10 19.09 -24.86 -3.35
C ASP A 10 17.85 -25.59 -3.91
N ASP A 11 16.66 -25.10 -3.59
CA ASP A 11 15.38 -25.71 -3.96
C ASP A 11 14.72 -25.06 -5.19
N VAL A 12 15.20 -23.88 -5.63
CA VAL A 12 14.61 -23.15 -6.76
C VAL A 12 15.16 -23.61 -8.12
N PRO A 13 14.37 -23.46 -9.21
CA PRO A 13 14.88 -23.64 -10.57
C PRO A 13 16.14 -22.82 -10.83
N ALA A 14 17.11 -23.39 -11.56
CA ALA A 14 18.43 -22.78 -11.80
C ALA A 14 18.35 -21.32 -12.30
N GLU A 15 17.34 -21.01 -13.13
CA GLU A 15 17.05 -19.68 -13.67
C GLU A 15 16.61 -18.62 -12.65
N LEU A 16 16.34 -19.00 -11.39
CA LEU A 16 15.97 -18.11 -10.29
C LEU A 16 17.08 -17.98 -9.23
N THR A 17 18.18 -18.73 -9.36
CA THR A 17 19.32 -18.66 -8.41
C THR A 17 19.86 -17.23 -8.29
N SER A 18 20.06 -16.56 -9.44
CA SER A 18 20.52 -15.16 -9.46
C SER A 18 19.50 -14.20 -8.85
N THR A 19 18.20 -14.47 -8.99
CA THR A 19 17.14 -13.71 -8.34
C THR A 19 17.20 -13.85 -6.82
N VAL A 20 17.45 -15.06 -6.30
CA VAL A 20 17.63 -15.31 -4.85
C VAL A 20 18.87 -14.60 -4.33
N ASP A 21 19.99 -14.66 -5.07
CA ASP A 21 21.23 -13.97 -4.72
C ASP A 21 21.02 -12.45 -4.68
N THR A 22 20.31 -11.91 -5.68
CA THR A 22 19.95 -10.49 -5.77
C THR A 22 19.06 -10.05 -4.61
N LEU A 23 18.03 -10.83 -4.28
CA LEU A 23 17.13 -10.55 -3.16
C LEU A 23 17.85 -10.62 -1.81
N THR A 24 18.81 -11.54 -1.68
CA THR A 24 19.66 -11.64 -0.49
C THR A 24 20.56 -10.42 -0.35
N ALA A 25 21.12 -9.91 -1.45
CA ALA A 25 21.89 -8.67 -1.47
C ALA A 25 21.02 -7.46 -1.09
N ALA A 26 19.79 -7.37 -1.64
CA ALA A 26 18.84 -6.31 -1.32
C ALA A 26 18.49 -6.27 0.18
N LEU A 27 18.26 -7.42 0.80
CA LEU A 27 18.04 -7.52 2.25
C LEU A 27 19.25 -7.08 3.06
N ARG A 28 20.47 -7.42 2.62
CA ARG A 28 21.70 -6.94 3.28
C ARG A 28 21.83 -5.43 3.17
N ALA A 29 21.57 -4.85 2.00
CA ALA A 29 21.60 -3.40 1.80
C ALA A 29 20.60 -2.67 2.72
N ALA A 30 19.41 -3.23 2.94
CA ALA A 30 18.41 -2.64 3.85
C ALA A 30 18.83 -2.63 5.33
N THR A 31 19.85 -3.40 5.72
CA THR A 31 20.42 -3.35 7.07
C THR A 31 21.33 -2.14 7.31
N ASP A 32 21.66 -1.38 6.26
CA ASP A 32 22.41 -0.13 6.39
C ASP A 32 21.69 0.80 7.39
N PRO A 33 22.40 1.33 8.40
CA PRO A 33 21.83 2.30 9.33
C PRO A 33 21.23 3.55 8.66
N ALA A 34 21.71 3.94 7.48
CA ALA A 34 21.18 5.06 6.69
C ALA A 34 19.86 4.73 5.97
N THR A 35 19.49 3.44 5.87
CA THR A 35 18.17 3.04 5.39
C THR A 35 17.12 3.39 6.44
N THR A 36 16.09 4.15 6.05
CA THR A 36 15.02 4.50 6.98
C THR A 36 14.31 3.23 7.47
N PRO A 37 13.78 3.21 8.71
CA PRO A 37 13.05 2.04 9.19
C PRO A 37 11.88 1.62 8.29
N GLN A 38 11.20 2.59 7.67
CA GLN A 38 10.11 2.34 6.71
C GLN A 38 10.61 1.65 5.44
N ASP A 39 11.68 2.16 4.83
CA ASP A 39 12.28 1.56 3.63
C ASP A 39 12.80 0.14 3.95
N ARG A 40 13.41 -0.05 5.12
CA ARG A 40 13.89 -1.36 5.59
C ARG A 40 12.77 -2.36 5.76
N GLU A 41 11.65 -1.94 6.34
CA GLU A 41 10.47 -2.80 6.50
C GLU A 41 9.86 -3.15 5.14
N ALA A 42 9.67 -2.17 4.25
CA ALA A 42 9.14 -2.42 2.90
C ALA A 42 9.98 -3.46 2.15
N VAL A 43 11.32 -3.33 2.18
CA VAL A 43 12.23 -4.33 1.60
C VAL A 43 12.08 -5.70 2.27
N THR A 44 11.98 -5.73 3.59
CA THR A 44 11.88 -6.99 4.36
C THR A 44 10.58 -7.73 4.08
N GLU A 45 9.45 -7.01 4.03
CA GLU A 45 8.13 -7.55 3.71
C GLU A 45 8.06 -8.03 2.26
N SER A 46 8.53 -7.22 1.30
CA SER A 46 8.63 -7.63 -0.11
C SER A 46 9.47 -8.89 -0.28
N ALA A 47 10.64 -8.96 0.38
CA ALA A 47 11.49 -10.14 0.31
C ALA A 47 10.84 -11.39 0.91
N ARG A 48 10.01 -11.24 1.95
CA ARG A 48 9.23 -12.36 2.51
C ARG A 48 8.19 -12.86 1.52
N LYS A 49 7.44 -11.96 0.88
CA LYS A 49 6.44 -12.32 -0.15
C LYS A 49 7.07 -12.96 -1.38
N LEU A 50 8.22 -12.45 -1.83
CA LEU A 50 9.01 -13.06 -2.90
C LEU A 50 9.52 -14.46 -2.53
N ALA A 51 9.99 -14.66 -1.29
CA ALA A 51 10.40 -15.97 -0.79
C ALA A 51 9.22 -16.97 -0.75
N SER A 52 8.04 -16.53 -0.35
CA SER A 52 6.81 -17.36 -0.43
C SER A 52 6.50 -17.77 -1.86
N ALA A 53 6.57 -16.84 -2.81
CA ALA A 53 6.34 -17.13 -4.23
C ALA A 53 7.38 -18.09 -4.82
N LEU A 54 8.66 -17.91 -4.48
CA LEU A 54 9.74 -18.86 -4.83
C LEU A 54 9.46 -20.26 -4.30
N SER A 55 8.92 -20.37 -3.09
CA SER A 55 8.50 -21.65 -2.51
C SER A 55 7.33 -22.27 -3.27
N VAL A 56 6.40 -21.47 -3.81
CA VAL A 56 5.30 -21.97 -4.67
C VAL A 56 5.83 -22.45 -6.02
N ILE A 57 6.73 -21.70 -6.65
CA ILE A 57 7.37 -22.06 -7.94
C ILE A 57 8.03 -23.44 -7.87
N SER A 58 8.71 -23.71 -6.75
CA SER A 58 9.54 -24.90 -6.54
C SER A 58 8.74 -26.15 -6.14
N LYS A 59 7.43 -26.04 -5.90
CA LYS A 59 6.58 -27.20 -5.62
C LYS A 59 6.29 -27.99 -6.90
N ASP A 60 6.48 -29.31 -6.85
CA ASP A 60 6.22 -30.22 -7.96
C ASP A 60 4.77 -30.16 -8.46
N GLY A 61 3.82 -29.97 -7.53
CA GLY A 61 2.38 -29.87 -7.83
C GLY A 61 1.91 -28.53 -8.41
N THR A 62 2.80 -27.53 -8.56
CA THR A 62 2.42 -26.22 -9.10
C THR A 62 2.20 -26.32 -10.62
N PRO A 63 1.02 -25.94 -11.16
CA PRO A 63 0.76 -25.94 -12.60
C PRO A 63 1.79 -25.12 -13.37
N ARG A 64 2.23 -25.61 -14.54
CA ARG A 64 3.28 -24.98 -15.36
C ARG A 64 2.97 -23.51 -15.68
N GLU A 65 1.75 -23.21 -16.11
CA GLU A 65 1.33 -21.83 -16.42
C GLU A 65 1.50 -20.88 -15.20
N GLN A 66 1.17 -21.37 -14.01
CA GLN A 66 1.32 -20.61 -12.77
C GLN A 66 2.79 -20.45 -12.38
N ARG A 67 3.60 -21.50 -12.56
CA ARG A 67 5.05 -21.47 -12.35
C ARG A 67 5.71 -20.42 -13.25
N ASP A 68 5.47 -20.51 -14.56
CA ASP A 68 6.05 -19.61 -15.56
C ASP A 68 5.67 -18.15 -15.26
N ARG A 69 4.40 -17.91 -14.89
CA ARG A 69 3.91 -16.57 -14.54
C ARG A 69 4.56 -16.02 -13.26
N LEU A 70 4.61 -16.81 -12.19
CA LEU A 70 5.25 -16.39 -10.93
C LEU A 70 6.75 -16.14 -11.13
N THR A 71 7.43 -16.95 -11.93
CA THR A 71 8.84 -16.76 -12.26
C THR A 71 9.10 -15.39 -12.87
N VAL A 72 8.27 -14.97 -13.84
CA VAL A 72 8.38 -13.64 -14.47
C VAL A 72 8.18 -12.54 -13.43
N LEU A 73 7.10 -12.62 -12.64
CA LEU A 73 6.78 -11.61 -11.62
C LEU A 73 7.85 -11.50 -10.54
N VAL A 74 8.39 -12.63 -10.06
CA VAL A 74 9.42 -12.66 -9.03
C VAL A 74 10.72 -12.03 -9.53
N LYS A 75 11.15 -12.34 -10.77
CA LYS A 75 12.32 -11.69 -11.39
C LYS A 75 12.13 -10.18 -11.47
N GLN A 76 10.98 -9.76 -11.99
CA GLN A 76 10.67 -8.36 -12.22
C GLN A 76 10.60 -7.55 -10.92
N MET A 77 9.82 -8.01 -9.93
CA MET A 77 9.73 -7.34 -8.63
C MET A 77 11.05 -7.30 -7.88
N THR A 78 11.88 -8.33 -8.01
CA THR A 78 13.24 -8.31 -7.45
C THR A 78 14.08 -7.23 -8.11
N SER A 79 13.97 -7.05 -9.43
CA SER A 79 14.61 -5.95 -10.16
C SER A 79 14.11 -4.58 -9.68
N THR A 80 12.79 -4.38 -9.61
CA THR A 80 12.18 -3.14 -9.12
C THR A 80 12.59 -2.83 -7.68
N LEU A 81 12.68 -3.84 -6.81
CA LEU A 81 13.17 -3.68 -5.44
C LEU A 81 14.62 -3.16 -5.40
N VAL A 82 15.49 -3.67 -6.28
CA VAL A 82 16.88 -3.19 -6.40
C VAL A 82 16.92 -1.75 -6.91
N VAL A 83 16.07 -1.38 -7.88
CA VAL A 83 15.95 0.02 -8.32
C VAL A 83 15.63 0.92 -7.12
N GLY A 84 14.67 0.51 -6.28
CA GLY A 84 14.29 1.20 -5.04
C GLY A 84 15.38 1.32 -3.98
N GLN A 85 16.54 0.70 -4.16
CA GLN A 85 17.68 0.78 -3.24
C GLN A 85 18.88 1.52 -3.84
N GLN A 86 18.74 2.08 -5.04
CA GLN A 86 19.80 2.84 -5.66
C GLN A 86 20.06 4.15 -4.90
N PRO A 87 21.33 4.49 -4.62
CA PRO A 87 21.68 5.60 -3.74
C PRO A 87 21.40 6.99 -4.34
N ASP A 88 21.26 7.09 -5.66
CA ASP A 88 20.99 8.33 -6.40
C ASP A 88 19.50 8.65 -6.51
N LEU A 89 18.61 7.80 -5.98
CA LEU A 89 17.18 8.13 -5.92
C LEU A 89 16.87 9.14 -4.81
N PRO A 90 16.11 10.20 -5.12
CA PRO A 90 15.56 11.08 -4.09
C PRO A 90 14.79 10.26 -3.05
N ALA A 91 14.97 10.58 -1.77
CA ALA A 91 14.39 9.80 -0.66
C ALA A 91 12.86 9.61 -0.78
N GLU A 92 12.14 10.63 -1.26
CA GLU A 92 10.68 10.55 -1.44
C GLU A 92 10.26 9.60 -2.56
N ASP A 93 10.99 9.62 -3.70
CA ASP A 93 10.73 8.70 -4.80
C ASP A 93 11.11 7.26 -4.42
N ARG A 94 12.21 7.12 -3.67
CA ARG A 94 12.66 5.85 -3.10
C ARG A 94 11.60 5.22 -2.20
N SER A 95 11.12 5.94 -1.19
CA SER A 95 10.10 5.44 -0.26
C SER A 95 8.78 5.15 -0.96
N ARG A 96 8.38 5.97 -1.95
CA ARG A 96 7.18 5.71 -2.76
C ARG A 96 7.32 4.43 -3.57
N LEU A 97 8.44 4.25 -4.27
CA LEU A 97 8.70 3.05 -5.07
C LEU A 97 8.70 1.81 -4.19
N LEU A 98 9.40 1.83 -3.05
CA LEU A 98 9.45 0.70 -2.13
C LEU A 98 8.06 0.36 -1.54
N LEU A 99 7.24 1.37 -1.22
CA LEU A 99 5.86 1.16 -0.79
C LEU A 99 5.01 0.50 -1.90
N VAL A 100 5.17 0.89 -3.16
CA VAL A 100 4.45 0.26 -4.27
C VAL A 100 4.92 -1.18 -4.48
N VAL A 101 6.21 -1.46 -4.36
CA VAL A 101 6.74 -2.83 -4.43
C VAL A 101 6.20 -3.67 -3.27
N GLU A 102 6.14 -3.13 -2.05
CA GLU A 102 5.51 -3.80 -0.90
C GLU A 102 4.05 -4.16 -1.18
N ARG A 103 3.26 -3.21 -1.69
CA ARG A 103 1.84 -3.45 -2.04
C ARG A 103 1.71 -4.49 -3.15
N THR A 104 2.50 -4.38 -4.23
CA THR A 104 2.39 -5.28 -5.39
C THR A 104 2.90 -6.69 -5.12
N THR A 105 3.93 -6.84 -4.30
CA THR A 105 4.41 -8.16 -3.84
C THR A 105 3.38 -8.88 -2.97
N SER A 106 2.50 -8.15 -2.27
CA SER A 106 1.43 -8.78 -1.47
C SER A 106 0.42 -9.59 -2.31
N ALA A 107 0.23 -9.22 -3.59
CA ALA A 107 -0.66 -9.94 -4.51
C ALA A 107 -0.10 -11.31 -4.96
N LEU A 108 1.19 -11.58 -4.75
CA LEU A 108 1.82 -12.85 -5.15
C LEU A 108 1.20 -14.06 -4.45
N ASP A 109 0.75 -13.92 -3.20
CA ASP A 109 0.10 -15.00 -2.47
C ASP A 109 -1.22 -15.39 -3.16
N THR A 110 -2.04 -14.41 -3.53
CA THR A 110 -3.31 -14.61 -4.26
C THR A 110 -3.07 -15.14 -5.69
N ILE A 111 -2.04 -14.66 -6.38
CA ILE A 111 -1.66 -15.16 -7.71
C ILE A 111 -1.13 -16.62 -7.63
N GLY A 112 -0.41 -16.93 -6.56
CA GLY A 112 0.18 -18.25 -6.28
C GLY A 112 -0.80 -19.27 -5.70
N ASP A 113 -1.96 -18.85 -5.24
CA ASP A 113 -2.98 -19.76 -4.70
C ASP A 113 -3.80 -20.44 -5.82
N ALA A 114 -3.80 -21.77 -5.82
CA ALA A 114 -4.59 -22.56 -6.78
C ALA A 114 -6.10 -22.44 -6.55
N GLY A 115 -6.54 -22.11 -5.33
CA GLY A 115 -7.95 -21.87 -4.98
C GLY A 115 -8.51 -20.55 -5.52
N THR A 116 -7.66 -19.61 -5.89
CA THR A 116 -8.08 -18.31 -6.42
C THR A 116 -8.57 -18.44 -7.87
N PRO A 117 -9.74 -17.84 -8.23
CA PRO A 117 -10.28 -17.88 -9.59
C PRO A 117 -9.27 -17.45 -10.66
N LYS A 118 -9.21 -18.19 -11.77
CA LYS A 118 -8.23 -17.95 -12.86
C LYS A 118 -8.28 -16.52 -13.41
N LYS A 119 -9.49 -15.96 -13.56
CA LYS A 119 -9.70 -14.57 -14.02
C LYS A 119 -8.99 -13.57 -13.10
N LEU A 120 -9.31 -13.62 -11.80
CA LEU A 120 -8.70 -12.74 -10.78
C LEU A 120 -7.18 -12.89 -10.72
N ARG A 121 -6.65 -14.13 -10.74
CA ARG A 121 -5.19 -14.34 -10.81
C ARG A 121 -4.57 -13.69 -12.04
N GLY A 122 -5.25 -13.79 -13.18
CA GLY A 122 -4.79 -13.22 -14.44
C GLY A 122 -4.81 -11.70 -14.49
N GLU A 123 -5.80 -11.09 -13.86
CA GLU A 123 -5.93 -9.64 -13.72
C GLU A 123 -4.87 -9.08 -12.76
N LEU A 124 -4.77 -9.65 -11.56
CA LEU A 124 -3.76 -9.27 -10.57
C LEU A 124 -2.35 -9.37 -11.14
N ALA A 125 -2.02 -10.48 -11.79
CA ALA A 125 -0.69 -10.67 -12.37
C ALA A 125 -0.39 -9.64 -13.46
N ALA A 126 -1.36 -9.26 -14.29
CA ALA A 126 -1.14 -8.25 -15.32
C ALA A 126 -0.96 -6.84 -14.74
N ILE A 127 -1.81 -6.44 -13.78
CA ILE A 127 -1.67 -5.15 -13.09
C ILE A 127 -0.29 -5.05 -12.45
N VAL A 128 0.10 -6.11 -11.74
CA VAL A 128 1.38 -6.20 -11.05
C VAL A 128 2.56 -6.11 -12.02
N GLU A 129 2.50 -6.84 -13.14
CA GLU A 129 3.52 -6.79 -14.20
C GLU A 129 3.63 -5.39 -14.82
N GLU A 130 2.49 -4.79 -15.17
CA GLU A 130 2.42 -3.48 -15.82
C GLU A 130 2.98 -2.36 -14.90
N VAL A 131 2.60 -2.35 -13.63
CA VAL A 131 3.09 -1.38 -12.63
C VAL A 131 4.57 -1.53 -12.36
N ASN A 132 5.04 -2.76 -12.08
CA ASN A 132 6.45 -2.97 -11.76
C ASN A 132 7.36 -2.67 -12.95
N PHE A 133 6.89 -2.90 -14.18
CA PHE A 133 7.63 -2.56 -15.40
C PHE A 133 7.77 -1.04 -15.50
N ALA A 134 6.67 -0.32 -15.34
CA ALA A 134 6.67 1.13 -15.41
C ALA A 134 7.56 1.76 -14.32
N LEU A 135 7.56 1.19 -13.12
CA LEU A 135 8.43 1.62 -12.02
C LEU A 135 9.90 1.34 -12.28
N GLU A 136 10.25 0.18 -12.81
CA GLU A 136 11.64 -0.15 -13.16
C GLU A 136 12.20 0.84 -14.18
N GLN A 137 11.42 1.17 -15.23
CA GLN A 137 11.84 2.08 -16.29
C GLN A 137 11.87 3.55 -15.86
N SER A 138 10.88 4.00 -15.09
CA SER A 138 10.77 5.40 -14.62
C SER A 138 11.50 5.67 -13.31
N ARG A 139 12.01 4.62 -12.65
CA ARG A 139 12.55 4.64 -11.29
C ARG A 139 11.60 5.25 -10.26
N GLY A 140 10.29 5.13 -10.50
CA GLY A 140 9.24 5.64 -9.60
C GLY A 140 9.16 7.17 -9.50
N GLN A 141 9.73 7.89 -10.45
CA GLN A 141 9.79 9.35 -10.42
C GLN A 141 8.52 10.01 -10.97
N GLY A 142 8.26 11.23 -10.51
CA GLY A 142 7.24 12.12 -11.06
C GLY A 142 5.82 11.54 -11.04
N GLU A 143 5.05 11.82 -12.10
CA GLU A 143 3.68 11.34 -12.26
C GLU A 143 3.59 9.81 -12.32
N MET A 144 4.61 9.13 -12.87
CA MET A 144 4.61 7.68 -12.97
C MET A 144 4.62 7.02 -11.59
N GLY A 145 5.44 7.53 -10.67
CA GLY A 145 5.46 7.07 -9.28
C GLY A 145 4.15 7.32 -8.55
N ARG A 146 3.50 8.47 -8.80
CA ARG A 146 2.18 8.79 -8.24
C ARG A 146 1.09 7.87 -8.77
N ALA A 147 1.04 7.67 -10.08
CA ALA A 147 0.14 6.71 -10.72
C ALA A 147 0.30 5.29 -10.16
N ALA A 148 1.54 4.84 -10.01
CA ALA A 148 1.85 3.54 -9.41
C ALA A 148 1.37 3.44 -7.96
N LEU A 149 1.51 4.51 -7.16
CA LEU A 149 0.99 4.55 -5.80
C LEU A 149 -0.53 4.36 -5.76
N TRP A 150 -1.25 5.04 -6.66
CA TRP A 150 -2.71 4.96 -6.77
C TRP A 150 -3.19 3.58 -7.23
N VAL A 151 -2.56 3.05 -8.27
CA VAL A 151 -2.86 1.70 -8.78
C VAL A 151 -2.57 0.64 -7.71
N SER A 152 -1.50 0.81 -6.93
CA SER A 152 -1.14 -0.16 -5.89
C SER A 152 -2.07 -0.13 -4.66
N SER A 153 -2.76 0.99 -4.38
CA SER A 153 -3.64 1.08 -3.21
C SER A 153 -4.91 0.21 -3.37
N SER A 154 -5.30 -0.11 -4.61
CA SER A 154 -6.45 -0.99 -4.89
C SER A 154 -6.18 -2.46 -4.59
N GLN A 155 -4.92 -2.88 -4.48
CA GLN A 155 -4.54 -4.30 -4.37
C GLN A 155 -5.04 -4.98 -3.10
N GLY A 156 -5.12 -4.23 -1.98
CA GLY A 156 -5.69 -4.76 -0.73
C GLY A 156 -7.15 -5.17 -0.87
N PHE A 157 -7.92 -4.43 -1.68
CA PHE A 157 -9.31 -4.74 -1.97
C PHE A 157 -9.43 -5.91 -2.95
N LEU A 158 -8.63 -5.92 -4.02
CA LEU A 158 -8.64 -6.98 -5.04
C LEU A 158 -8.27 -8.35 -4.46
N THR A 159 -7.33 -8.38 -3.52
CA THR A 159 -6.88 -9.60 -2.83
C THR A 159 -7.81 -10.01 -1.67
N GLY A 160 -8.76 -9.15 -1.28
CA GLY A 160 -9.60 -9.35 -0.11
C GLY A 160 -8.88 -9.15 1.23
N ALA A 161 -7.61 -8.73 1.23
CA ALA A 161 -6.82 -8.51 2.44
C ALA A 161 -7.34 -7.35 3.32
N THR A 162 -8.07 -6.40 2.72
CA THR A 162 -8.74 -5.31 3.44
C THR A 162 -10.25 -5.51 3.59
N ALA A 163 -10.79 -6.65 3.13
CA ALA A 163 -12.18 -7.00 3.31
C ALA A 163 -12.33 -7.72 4.66
N GLN A 164 -12.64 -6.99 5.73
CA GLN A 164 -13.34 -7.64 6.84
C GLN A 164 -14.84 -7.69 6.51
N PRO A 165 -15.45 -8.89 6.51
CA PRO A 165 -16.89 -9.02 6.52
C PRO A 165 -17.36 -8.86 7.97
N GLU A 166 -17.69 -7.64 8.39
CA GLU A 166 -18.37 -7.45 9.67
C GLU A 166 -19.68 -6.70 9.44
N HIS A 167 -20.73 -7.49 9.26
CA HIS A 167 -22.12 -7.23 9.62
C HIS A 167 -22.72 -5.85 9.31
N SER A 168 -22.97 -5.56 8.04
CA SER A 168 -24.04 -4.64 7.64
C SER A 168 -24.90 -5.25 6.54
N SER A 169 -25.64 -6.31 6.91
CA SER A 169 -26.83 -6.70 6.15
C SER A 169 -28.05 -6.07 6.82
N ALA A 170 -28.23 -4.75 6.62
CA ALA A 170 -29.55 -4.17 6.83
C ALA A 170 -30.50 -4.77 5.76
N PRO A 171 -31.66 -5.35 6.13
CA PRO A 171 -32.56 -5.93 5.15
C PRO A 171 -33.16 -4.82 4.28
N GLY A 172 -32.81 -4.78 2.99
CA GLY A 172 -33.48 -3.92 2.01
C GLY A 172 -32.60 -3.16 1.02
N GLN A 173 -31.28 -3.13 1.18
CA GLN A 173 -30.40 -2.49 0.20
C GLN A 173 -29.83 -3.50 -0.80
N HIS A 174 -29.83 -3.15 -2.09
CA HIS A 174 -29.15 -3.88 -3.16
C HIS A 174 -27.64 -3.82 -2.97
N SER A 175 -27.13 -4.59 -2.01
CA SER A 175 -25.69 -4.76 -1.83
C SER A 175 -25.15 -5.41 -3.10
N ARG A 176 -24.41 -4.64 -3.92
CA ARG A 176 -23.76 -5.17 -5.13
C ARG A 176 -22.89 -6.35 -4.74
N ASN A 177 -22.94 -7.41 -5.52
CA ASN A 177 -22.12 -8.60 -5.30
C ASN A 177 -20.64 -8.18 -5.11
N PRO A 178 -19.98 -8.57 -4.01
CA PRO A 178 -18.57 -8.23 -3.75
C PRO A 178 -17.61 -8.71 -4.85
N GLN A 179 -18.02 -9.66 -5.68
CA GLN A 179 -17.25 -10.07 -6.85
C GLN A 179 -17.35 -9.07 -8.00
N ASP A 180 -18.55 -8.53 -8.27
CA ASP A 180 -18.75 -7.53 -9.33
C ASP A 180 -17.97 -6.25 -9.00
N GLN A 181 -17.95 -5.84 -7.73
CA GLN A 181 -17.15 -4.69 -7.27
C GLN A 181 -15.64 -4.91 -7.45
N ARG A 182 -15.15 -6.14 -7.25
CA ARG A 182 -13.73 -6.48 -7.45
C ARG A 182 -13.38 -6.50 -8.93
N ASP A 183 -14.26 -7.03 -9.78
CA ASP A 183 -14.08 -7.05 -11.23
C ASP A 183 -14.08 -5.62 -11.81
N GLU A 184 -15.03 -4.76 -11.38
CA GLU A 184 -15.07 -3.34 -11.76
C GLU A 184 -13.78 -2.61 -11.36
N LEU A 185 -13.30 -2.82 -10.12
CA LEU A 185 -12.06 -2.21 -9.65
C LEU A 185 -10.84 -2.75 -10.40
N ALA A 186 -10.81 -4.06 -10.72
CA ALA A 186 -9.72 -4.66 -11.49
C ALA A 186 -9.65 -4.06 -12.90
N ASP A 187 -10.79 -3.88 -13.55
CA ASP A 187 -10.90 -3.23 -14.86
C ASP A 187 -10.46 -1.76 -14.81
N ALA A 188 -10.92 -1.00 -13.82
CA ALA A 188 -10.50 0.39 -13.63
C ALA A 188 -8.98 0.50 -13.38
N THR A 189 -8.44 -0.38 -12.53
CA THR A 189 -7.01 -0.46 -12.22
C THR A 189 -6.19 -0.78 -13.49
N ARG A 190 -6.68 -1.73 -14.31
CA ARG A 190 -6.07 -2.10 -15.61
C ARG A 190 -6.08 -0.98 -16.64
N ARG A 191 -7.12 -0.14 -16.66
CA ARG A 191 -7.19 1.02 -17.57
C ARG A 191 -6.08 2.03 -17.29
N VAL A 192 -5.52 2.05 -16.08
CA VAL A 192 -4.39 2.92 -15.72
C VAL A 192 -3.05 2.19 -15.88
N SER A 193 -2.93 0.95 -15.39
CA SER A 193 -1.65 0.23 -15.41
C SER A 193 -1.14 -0.07 -16.82
N ARG A 194 -2.04 -0.38 -17.76
CA ARG A 194 -1.63 -0.70 -19.14
C ARG A 194 -1.01 0.52 -19.86
N PRO A 195 -1.63 1.71 -19.86
CA PRO A 195 -0.97 2.93 -20.36
C PRO A 195 0.34 3.26 -19.63
N MET A 196 0.46 3.02 -18.32
CA MET A 196 1.74 3.21 -17.60
C MET A 196 2.89 2.41 -18.21
N LYS A 197 2.65 1.12 -18.49
CA LYS A 197 3.64 0.24 -19.15
C LYS A 197 3.97 0.78 -20.54
N GLN A 198 2.96 1.15 -21.33
CA GLN A 198 3.18 1.66 -22.68
C GLN A 198 3.96 2.98 -22.71
N ALA A 199 3.65 3.91 -21.80
CA ALA A 199 4.29 5.22 -21.67
C ALA A 199 5.79 5.16 -21.31
N THR A 200 6.22 4.04 -20.72
CA THR A 200 7.58 3.81 -20.24
C THR A 200 8.36 2.79 -21.08
N ASP A 201 7.70 2.01 -21.93
CA ASP A 201 8.36 1.00 -22.77
C ASP A 201 9.22 1.66 -23.86
N PRO A 202 10.56 1.48 -23.84
CA PRO A 202 11.45 2.10 -24.83
C PRO A 202 11.23 1.57 -26.26
N ARG A 203 10.51 0.46 -26.43
CA ARG A 203 10.17 -0.10 -27.75
C ARG A 203 8.92 0.54 -28.35
N THR A 204 8.15 1.29 -27.57
CA THR A 204 6.98 2.04 -28.04
C THR A 204 7.45 3.34 -28.71
N SER A 205 6.80 3.71 -29.82
CA SER A 205 7.14 4.97 -30.51
C SER A 205 6.89 6.20 -29.60
N PRO A 206 7.62 7.30 -29.76
CA PRO A 206 7.43 8.51 -28.95
C PRO A 206 5.97 8.98 -28.90
N GLU A 207 5.29 9.02 -30.04
CA GLU A 207 3.90 9.48 -30.15
C GLU A 207 2.95 8.60 -29.35
N LYS A 208 3.13 7.28 -29.42
CA LYS A 208 2.34 6.31 -28.65
C LYS A 208 2.66 6.33 -27.15
N ARG A 209 3.86 6.76 -26.77
CA ARG A 209 4.20 6.96 -25.35
C ARG A 209 3.53 8.22 -24.81
N ASP A 210 3.48 9.28 -25.61
CA ASP A 210 2.81 10.53 -25.22
C ASP A 210 1.30 10.34 -25.11
N GLU A 211 0.69 9.63 -26.07
CA GLU A 211 -0.73 9.22 -25.99
C GLU A 211 -1.00 8.39 -24.73
N ALA A 212 -0.14 7.40 -24.44
CA ALA A 212 -0.28 6.58 -23.24
C ALA A 212 -0.11 7.38 -21.93
N ARG A 213 0.68 8.47 -21.91
CA ARG A 213 0.75 9.37 -20.74
C ARG A 213 -0.56 10.11 -20.54
N ASN A 214 -1.15 10.64 -21.60
CA ASN A 214 -2.45 11.31 -21.53
C ASN A 214 -3.55 10.32 -21.09
N GLU A 215 -3.58 9.11 -21.65
CA GLU A 215 -4.51 8.05 -21.23
C GLU A 215 -4.33 7.66 -19.75
N MET A 216 -3.08 7.59 -19.28
CA MET A 216 -2.77 7.31 -17.88
C MET A 216 -3.28 8.43 -16.96
N GLU A 217 -3.06 9.69 -17.32
CA GLU A 217 -3.49 10.86 -16.55
C GLU A 217 -5.02 10.94 -16.47
N ASP A 218 -5.70 10.81 -17.61
CA ASP A 218 -7.16 10.78 -17.69
C ASP A 218 -7.75 9.59 -16.93
N GLY A 219 -7.18 8.40 -17.13
CA GLY A 219 -7.62 7.17 -16.47
C GLY A 219 -7.46 7.27 -14.96
N THR A 220 -6.36 7.87 -14.50
CA THR A 220 -6.12 8.16 -13.09
C THR A 220 -7.17 9.11 -12.52
N ALA A 221 -7.43 10.22 -13.20
CA ALA A 221 -8.39 11.22 -12.73
C ALA A 221 -9.79 10.62 -12.58
N ARG A 222 -10.21 9.81 -13.57
CA ARG A 222 -11.47 9.06 -13.52
C ARG A 222 -11.50 8.06 -12.37
N MET A 223 -10.45 7.26 -12.21
CA MET A 223 -10.34 6.28 -11.13
C MET A 223 -10.47 6.94 -9.74
N LYS A 224 -9.85 8.12 -9.54
CA LYS A 224 -10.00 8.90 -8.30
C LYS A 224 -11.45 9.32 -8.06
N ALA A 225 -12.09 9.92 -9.07
CA ALA A 225 -13.48 10.36 -8.97
C ALA A 225 -14.45 9.19 -8.69
N GLU A 226 -14.23 8.04 -9.33
CA GLU A 226 -15.02 6.83 -9.11
C GLU A 226 -14.84 6.27 -7.70
N GLN A 227 -13.60 6.24 -7.19
CA GLN A 227 -13.32 5.80 -5.82
C GLN A 227 -13.90 6.75 -4.77
N ASP A 228 -13.80 8.06 -4.96
CA ASP A 228 -14.37 9.06 -4.05
C ASP A 228 -15.89 8.99 -4.04
N LYS A 229 -16.52 8.82 -5.21
CA LYS A 229 -17.96 8.59 -5.32
C LYS A 229 -18.37 7.31 -4.61
N ALA A 230 -17.71 6.19 -4.89
CA ALA A 230 -18.01 4.90 -4.26
C ALA A 230 -17.83 4.96 -2.74
N ALA A 231 -16.78 5.62 -2.25
CA ALA A 231 -16.56 5.79 -0.82
C ALA A 231 -17.63 6.68 -0.16
N SER A 232 -18.17 7.67 -0.88
CA SER A 232 -19.22 8.55 -0.35
C SER A 232 -20.60 7.89 -0.34
N GLU A 233 -20.81 6.86 -1.16
CA GLU A 233 -22.01 6.03 -1.20
C GLU A 233 -21.96 4.87 -0.18
N GLN A 234 -20.77 4.51 0.31
CA GLN A 234 -20.61 3.47 1.33
C GLN A 234 -21.01 3.97 2.72
N GLU A 235 -21.69 3.10 3.48
CA GLU A 235 -21.93 3.35 4.90
C GLU A 235 -20.61 3.46 5.65
N GLN A 236 -20.53 4.40 6.59
CA GLN A 236 -19.33 4.54 7.41
C GLN A 236 -19.15 3.29 8.29
N PRO A 237 -17.90 2.86 8.55
CA PRO A 237 -17.61 1.75 9.44
C PRO A 237 -18.23 2.00 10.82
N GLN A 238 -19.01 1.05 11.32
CA GLN A 238 -19.60 1.08 12.67
C GLN A 238 -18.56 0.67 13.74
N ALA A 239 -17.36 1.25 13.68
CA ALA A 239 -16.26 0.97 14.58
C ALA A 239 -16.17 2.05 15.68
N PRO A 240 -15.95 1.68 16.95
CA PRO A 240 -15.69 2.65 18.01
C PRO A 240 -14.52 3.58 17.69
N LEU A 241 -14.51 4.80 18.26
CA LEU A 241 -13.47 5.81 18.02
C LEU A 241 -12.05 5.24 18.13
N GLY A 242 -11.74 4.50 19.21
CA GLY A 242 -10.41 3.91 19.41
C GLY A 242 -9.98 3.01 18.25
N LYS A 243 -10.88 2.16 17.78
CA LYS A 243 -10.62 1.26 16.65
C LYS A 243 -10.50 2.00 15.33
N ALA A 244 -11.39 2.95 15.06
CA ALA A 244 -11.36 3.75 13.84
C ALA A 244 -10.06 4.57 13.76
N ALA A 245 -9.66 5.18 14.87
CA ALA A 245 -8.45 5.99 14.95
C ALA A 245 -7.17 5.16 14.83
N GLU A 246 -7.14 3.94 15.40
CA GLU A 246 -6.03 2.99 15.21
C GLU A 246 -5.87 2.64 13.72
N MET A 247 -6.97 2.23 13.08
CA MET A 247 -6.98 1.83 11.66
C MET A 247 -6.56 3.00 10.75
N CYS A 248 -7.11 4.19 11.00
CA CYS A 248 -6.74 5.40 10.27
C CYS A 248 -5.26 5.75 10.43
N THR A 249 -4.78 5.83 11.68
CA THR A 249 -3.40 6.19 11.99
C THR A 249 -2.44 5.21 11.30
N ASN A 250 -2.67 3.91 11.45
CA ASN A 250 -1.85 2.88 10.80
C ASN A 250 -1.78 3.04 9.28
N ALA A 251 -2.91 3.34 8.65
CA ALA A 251 -2.96 3.55 7.21
C ALA A 251 -2.16 4.79 6.79
N VAL A 252 -2.34 5.92 7.46
CA VAL A 252 -1.61 7.17 7.15
C VAL A 252 -0.11 7.00 7.37
N LEU A 253 0.30 6.42 8.51
CA LEU A 253 1.71 6.17 8.82
C LEU A 253 2.37 5.20 7.82
N LYS A 254 1.59 4.28 7.24
CA LYS A 254 2.08 3.39 6.19
C LYS A 254 2.19 4.07 4.83
N ALA A 255 1.32 5.01 4.52
CA ALA A 255 1.23 5.61 3.20
C ALA A 255 2.15 6.83 3.01
N LEU A 256 2.42 7.60 4.06
CA LEU A 256 3.30 8.76 4.00
C LEU A 256 4.77 8.39 4.20
N SER A 257 5.69 9.20 3.66
CA SER A 257 7.12 8.98 3.85
C SER A 257 7.56 9.32 5.27
N ALA A 258 8.58 8.62 5.78
CA ALA A 258 9.17 8.88 7.09
C ALA A 258 9.54 10.36 7.27
N ARG A 259 10.15 10.98 6.25
CA ARG A 259 10.50 12.40 6.25
C ARG A 259 9.28 13.32 6.40
N THR A 260 8.19 13.01 5.69
CA THR A 260 6.93 13.76 5.79
C THR A 260 6.35 13.65 7.20
N LEU A 261 6.37 12.44 7.76
CA LEU A 261 5.86 12.14 9.10
C LEU A 261 6.72 12.80 10.18
N GLU A 262 8.05 12.67 10.13
CA GLU A 262 9.00 13.31 11.05
C GLU A 262 8.81 14.83 11.08
N LYS A 263 8.76 15.48 9.90
CA LYS A 263 8.56 16.92 9.81
C LYS A 263 7.19 17.35 10.33
N GLY A 264 6.14 16.59 9.99
CA GLY A 264 4.76 16.92 10.29
C GLY A 264 4.34 16.64 11.74
N LEU A 265 4.95 15.63 12.36
CA LEU A 265 4.63 15.17 13.70
C LEU A 265 5.70 15.55 14.73
N LYS A 266 6.74 16.31 14.36
CA LYS A 266 7.87 16.71 15.22
C LYS A 266 7.49 17.14 16.65
N ASP A 267 6.34 17.79 16.82
CA ASP A 267 5.88 18.33 18.10
C ASP A 267 5.05 17.33 18.93
N LEU A 268 4.74 16.16 18.36
CA LEU A 268 3.93 15.09 18.95
C LEU A 268 4.72 13.79 19.18
N THR A 269 5.95 13.71 18.67
CA THR A 269 6.73 12.47 18.65
C THR A 269 7.97 12.58 19.54
N PRO A 270 8.24 11.61 20.41
CA PRO A 270 9.46 11.60 21.21
C PRO A 270 10.67 11.38 20.31
N SER A 271 11.81 11.96 20.70
CA SER A 271 13.08 11.91 19.94
C SER A 271 13.60 10.50 19.65
N SER A 272 13.10 9.46 20.32
CA SER A 272 13.42 8.06 20.04
C SER A 272 12.91 7.56 18.67
N TRP A 273 11.92 8.24 18.06
CA TRP A 273 11.35 7.87 16.76
C TRP A 273 12.34 7.95 15.59
N ASP A 274 13.33 8.84 15.66
CA ASP A 274 14.35 8.99 14.61
C ASP A 274 15.14 7.69 14.38
N SER A 275 15.26 6.85 15.42
CA SER A 275 16.02 5.60 15.39
C SER A 275 15.16 4.34 15.17
N ALA A 276 13.90 4.36 15.60
CA ALA A 276 12.98 3.22 15.53
C ALA A 276 11.99 3.31 14.35
N GLY A 277 11.66 4.51 13.90
CA GLY A 277 10.69 4.76 12.84
C GLY A 277 9.26 4.86 13.33
N VAL A 278 8.45 5.63 12.60
CA VAL A 278 7.09 6.01 12.95
C VAL A 278 6.12 4.81 13.04
N LYS A 279 6.35 3.72 12.29
CA LYS A 279 5.55 2.48 12.41
C LYS A 279 5.89 1.64 13.66
N ASP A 280 7.07 1.84 14.25
CA ASP A 280 7.45 1.23 15.52
C ASP A 280 6.87 1.99 16.73
N PHE A 281 6.15 3.10 16.50
CA PHE A 281 5.25 3.74 17.48
C PHE A 281 4.42 2.72 18.26
N TRP A 282 3.97 1.65 17.58
CA TRP A 282 3.17 0.58 18.16
C TRP A 282 3.98 -0.56 18.79
N LYS A 283 5.28 -0.68 18.51
CA LYS A 283 6.16 -1.73 19.08
C LYS A 283 6.85 -1.30 20.36
N ALA A 284 6.86 -0.01 20.69
CA ALA A 284 7.33 0.52 21.98
C ALA A 284 6.41 0.09 23.13
N ARG A 285 6.43 -1.20 23.52
CA ARG A 285 5.78 -1.69 24.76
C ARG A 285 6.70 -1.56 25.97
N GLU A 286 7.98 -1.23 25.74
CA GLU A 286 9.05 -1.46 26.71
C GLU A 286 9.78 -0.19 27.17
N GLN A 287 9.40 0.99 26.72
CA GLN A 287 10.04 2.24 27.15
C GLN A 287 8.97 3.20 27.67
N SER A 288 8.72 3.12 28.98
CA SER A 288 7.84 3.99 29.76
C SER A 288 8.08 5.46 29.45
N ASN A 289 7.25 6.02 28.57
CA ASN A 289 7.26 7.42 28.19
C ASN A 289 5.81 7.87 28.04
N ASP A 290 5.49 9.08 28.49
CA ASP A 290 4.11 9.58 28.66
C ASP A 290 3.33 9.71 27.32
N VAL A 291 4.02 9.53 26.19
CA VAL A 291 3.45 9.39 24.83
C VAL A 291 2.71 8.05 24.64
N LEU A 292 2.93 7.05 25.51
CA LEU A 292 2.19 5.78 25.54
C LEU A 292 0.72 5.93 25.96
N VAL A 293 0.32 7.12 26.43
CA VAL A 293 -1.09 7.43 26.73
C VAL A 293 -1.96 7.30 25.47
N VAL A 294 -1.45 7.68 24.29
CA VAL A 294 -2.18 7.55 23.02
C VAL A 294 -2.38 6.08 22.63
N ARG A 295 -1.39 5.21 22.89
CA ARG A 295 -1.49 3.76 22.66
C ARG A 295 -2.43 3.06 23.65
N ALA A 296 -2.43 3.48 24.91
CA ALA A 296 -3.35 2.97 25.94
C ALA A 296 -4.80 3.42 25.68
N GLN A 297 -5.00 4.63 25.16
CA GLN A 297 -6.31 5.18 24.80
C GLN A 297 -6.88 4.57 23.50
N LEU A 298 -6.04 4.22 22.52
CA LEU A 298 -6.47 3.62 21.25
C LEU A 298 -6.75 2.12 21.34
N LYS A 299 -6.11 1.39 22.27
CA LYS A 299 -6.29 -0.08 22.43
C LYS A 299 -7.40 -0.50 23.40
N ASN A 300 -7.88 0.40 24.25
CA ASN A 300 -8.95 0.08 25.20
C ASN A 300 -10.29 0.58 24.66
N ASP A 301 -11.14 -0.36 24.24
CA ASP A 301 -12.58 -0.13 23.99
C ASP A 301 -13.31 0.43 25.24
N GLU A 302 -12.67 0.45 26.41
CA GLU A 302 -13.20 1.02 27.66
C GLU A 302 -13.27 2.55 27.67
N HIS A 303 -12.64 3.25 26.70
CA HIS A 303 -12.62 4.71 26.65
C HIS A 303 -13.09 5.24 25.29
N ALA A 304 -14.32 4.89 24.90
CA ALA A 304 -15.04 5.47 23.76
C ALA A 304 -15.07 7.02 23.77
N HIS A 305 -14.74 7.64 24.92
CA HIS A 305 -14.67 9.09 25.14
C HIS A 305 -13.25 9.59 25.51
N ALA A 306 -12.18 9.05 24.93
CA ALA A 306 -10.83 9.64 24.98
C ALA A 306 -10.40 10.52 23.74
N PRO A 307 -11.27 11.37 23.13
CA PRO A 307 -10.90 12.25 22.01
C PRO A 307 -9.64 13.07 22.26
N PHE A 308 -9.44 13.58 23.48
CA PHE A 308 -8.44 14.61 23.78
C PHE A 308 -6.99 14.17 23.57
N GLY A 309 -6.65 12.88 23.73
CA GLY A 309 -5.29 12.40 23.49
C GLY A 309 -5.01 12.06 22.02
N ILE A 310 -6.05 11.76 21.25
CA ILE A 310 -5.95 11.33 19.85
C ILE A 310 -6.13 12.52 18.89
N ALA A 311 -6.92 13.52 19.29
CA ALA A 311 -7.21 14.72 18.51
C ALA A 311 -5.95 15.42 17.97
N PRO A 312 -4.90 15.73 18.76
CA PRO A 312 -3.72 16.39 18.23
C PRO A 312 -3.03 15.58 17.13
N LEU A 313 -2.93 14.25 17.32
CA LEU A 313 -2.34 13.34 16.34
C LEU A 313 -3.18 13.31 15.07
N ILE A 314 -4.49 13.06 15.18
CA ILE A 314 -5.38 12.95 14.02
C ILE A 314 -5.46 14.27 13.24
N THR A 315 -5.53 15.42 13.91
CA THR A 315 -5.51 16.72 13.24
C THR A 315 -4.19 16.93 12.48
N LYS A 316 -3.04 16.58 13.07
CA LYS A 316 -1.75 16.66 12.35
C LYS A 316 -1.66 15.69 11.20
N LEU A 317 -2.20 14.48 11.32
CA LEU A 317 -2.26 13.53 10.21
C LEU A 317 -3.18 14.03 9.09
N ALA A 318 -4.29 14.69 9.42
CA ALA A 318 -5.19 15.30 8.46
C ALA A 318 -4.58 16.50 7.72
N ASP A 319 -3.68 17.25 8.36
CA ASP A 319 -2.88 18.30 7.70
C ASP A 319 -1.89 17.71 6.69
N LEU A 320 -1.34 16.52 6.97
CA LEU A 320 -0.35 15.86 6.12
C LEU A 320 -0.97 15.10 4.95
N LEU A 321 -2.20 14.62 5.10
CA LEU A 321 -2.95 13.92 4.06
C LEU A 321 -4.33 14.58 3.90
N PRO A 322 -4.49 15.55 2.99
CA PRO A 322 -5.76 16.25 2.80
C PRO A 322 -6.92 15.31 2.42
N GLY A 323 -8.16 15.70 2.73
CA GLY A 323 -9.35 14.87 2.49
C GLY A 323 -9.55 14.45 1.04
N LYS A 324 -9.22 15.32 0.09
CA LYS A 324 -9.21 15.03 -1.36
C LYS A 324 -8.23 13.92 -1.77
N GLU A 325 -7.29 13.56 -0.88
CA GLU A 325 -6.25 12.55 -1.11
C GLU A 325 -6.46 11.26 -0.33
N LEU A 326 -7.42 11.29 0.60
CA LEU A 326 -7.57 10.29 1.65
C LEU A 326 -7.89 8.90 1.09
N ILE A 327 -8.95 8.80 0.29
CA ILE A 327 -9.44 7.52 -0.23
C ILE A 327 -8.44 6.90 -1.19
N TRP A 328 -7.89 7.66 -2.15
CA TRP A 328 -6.99 7.09 -3.15
C TRP A 328 -5.59 6.79 -2.61
N THR A 329 -5.16 7.46 -1.53
CA THR A 329 -3.85 7.19 -0.89
C THR A 329 -3.92 5.94 0.01
N LEU A 330 -4.99 5.83 0.80
CA LEU A 330 -5.14 4.80 1.83
C LEU A 330 -5.93 3.57 1.36
N GLY A 331 -6.69 3.70 0.28
CA GLY A 331 -7.77 2.79 -0.09
C GLY A 331 -9.06 3.08 0.67
N THR A 332 -10.20 2.68 0.09
CA THR A 332 -11.54 2.97 0.64
C THR A 332 -11.72 2.55 2.11
N PRO A 333 -11.41 1.31 2.53
CA PRO A 333 -11.69 0.89 3.91
C PRO A 333 -10.94 1.75 4.95
N SER A 334 -9.65 1.99 4.71
CA SER A 334 -8.81 2.80 5.59
C SER A 334 -9.21 4.26 5.61
N GLY A 335 -9.52 4.83 4.45
CA GLY A 335 -9.96 6.22 4.36
C GLY A 335 -11.33 6.45 5.00
N LEU A 336 -12.23 5.46 4.94
CA LEU A 336 -13.50 5.50 5.67
C LEU A 336 -13.30 5.47 7.19
N HIS A 337 -12.34 4.70 7.72
CA HIS A 337 -11.98 4.77 9.14
C HIS A 337 -11.44 6.15 9.54
N CYS A 338 -10.69 6.82 8.66
CA CYS A 338 -10.26 8.19 8.90
C CYS A 338 -11.44 9.18 8.92
N ARG A 339 -12.41 9.04 8.01
CA ARG A 339 -13.65 9.84 8.03
C ARG A 339 -14.47 9.60 9.30
N GLN A 340 -14.63 8.33 9.71
CA GLN A 340 -15.32 7.98 10.96
C GLN A 340 -14.62 8.59 12.19
N THR A 341 -13.29 8.52 12.23
CA THR A 341 -12.50 9.15 13.30
C THR A 341 -12.72 10.66 13.32
N ALA A 342 -12.70 11.31 12.15
CA ALA A 342 -12.97 12.74 12.04
C ALA A 342 -14.38 13.10 12.48
N ALA A 343 -15.39 12.29 12.16
CA ALA A 343 -16.78 12.51 12.56
C ALA A 343 -16.93 12.49 14.09
N TYR A 344 -16.33 11.51 14.77
CA TYR A 344 -16.30 11.47 16.23
C TYR A 344 -15.64 12.70 16.84
N LEU A 345 -14.50 13.16 16.29
CA LEU A 345 -13.82 14.35 16.79
C LEU A 345 -14.64 15.63 16.55
N ASP A 346 -15.38 15.71 15.44
CA ASP A 346 -16.22 16.85 15.10
C ASP A 346 -17.42 16.98 16.05
N GLU A 347 -18.03 15.86 16.47
CA GLU A 347 -19.06 15.83 17.52
C GLU A 347 -18.59 16.45 18.84
N ASP A 348 -17.28 16.34 19.13
CA ASP A 348 -16.63 16.92 20.31
C ASP A 348 -15.98 18.30 20.04
N GLY A 349 -16.26 18.91 18.88
CA GLY A 349 -15.81 20.26 18.52
C GLY A 349 -14.36 20.35 18.01
N VAL A 350 -13.75 19.22 17.62
CA VAL A 350 -12.40 19.15 17.06
C VAL A 350 -12.46 18.82 15.57
N THR A 351 -12.09 19.78 14.73
CA THR A 351 -12.02 19.57 13.27
C THR A 351 -10.72 18.85 12.86
N ALA A 352 -10.84 17.69 12.23
CA ALA A 352 -9.72 16.96 11.62
C ALA A 352 -9.52 17.38 10.15
N GLY A 353 -8.95 18.57 9.94
CA GLY A 353 -8.61 19.09 8.61
C GLY A 353 -9.79 19.08 7.64
N THR A 354 -9.59 18.50 6.46
CA THR A 354 -10.57 18.43 5.36
C THR A 354 -11.18 17.04 5.18
N TRP A 355 -11.06 16.14 6.16
CA TRP A 355 -11.51 14.75 6.00
C TRP A 355 -13.03 14.58 5.93
N LEU A 356 -13.79 15.49 6.55
CA LEU A 356 -15.26 15.51 6.48
C LEU A 356 -15.81 16.40 5.36
N THR A 357 -14.98 17.27 4.77
CA THR A 357 -15.42 18.12 3.67
C THR A 357 -15.50 17.30 2.39
N THR A 358 -16.71 16.98 1.94
CA THR A 358 -16.94 16.49 0.57
C THR A 358 -16.58 17.62 -0.39
N GLY A 359 -15.61 17.38 -1.26
CA GLY A 359 -15.00 18.42 -2.09
C GLY A 359 -16.00 19.18 -2.95
N ASP A 360 -16.14 20.47 -2.66
CA ASP A 360 -16.18 21.56 -3.66
C ASP A 360 -15.94 22.90 -2.95
N GLN A 361 -14.67 23.30 -2.88
CA GLN A 361 -14.28 24.71 -2.86
C GLN A 361 -12.97 24.83 -3.64
N GLY A 362 -13.10 25.13 -4.93
CA GLY A 362 -12.01 25.37 -5.87
C GLY A 362 -12.57 25.71 -7.24
#